data_AF-A0A1U7ED88-F1
#
_entry.id   AF-A0A1U7ED88-F1
#
_cell.length_a   1.000
_cell.length_b   1.000
_cell.length_c   1.000
_cell.angle_alpha   90.00
_cell.angle_beta   90.00
_cell.angle_gamma   90.00
#
_symmetry.space_group_name_H-M   'P 1'
#
loop_
_entity.id
_entity.type
_entity.pdbx_description
1 polymer ?
#
loop_
_entity_poly.entity_id
_entity_poly.type
_entity_poly.pdbx_seq_one_letter_code
_entity_poly.pdbx_strand_id
1 'polypeptide(L)'
;MDESDLGLVIDGIRRNRNMTISALCEGIISPSTYSRFVSGKTMIAADSFMKLVFRLHMTFAMFLQDYQDFFRIKHHYAMLNHAKGYHDLALVQQLVADYQARYMDFQASPHKTKDWGIYDERFLMVSTALASQLSEDPHRQQQLEVVQDHIKQYKALSDNDFFALKLLLPYMTLADAEAVVKKPLKQLTDLKETALAENLFYVCGMMYIKNLAAGQRKKAAHYYKMLEEIYLDPLDLGWKLSQQFYQNIHLYFTADAERAVDQINKLSAFYSDLNLAHQSQFIAQTCRELNIPHQEMELIK
;
A
#
# COMPACT_ATOMS: atom_id res chain seq x y z
N MET A 1 15.80 17.04 20.40
CA MET A 1 14.67 17.97 20.30
C MET A 1 13.48 17.06 20.13
N ASP A 2 12.63 16.95 21.15
CA ASP A 2 11.69 15.83 21.32
C ASP A 2 10.62 15.84 20.21
N GLU A 3 10.42 14.68 19.59
CA GLU A 3 9.59 14.46 18.41
C GLU A 3 8.08 14.39 18.73
N SER A 4 7.31 15.18 17.98
CA SER A 4 5.86 15.06 17.74
C SER A 4 4.91 15.01 18.95
N ASP A 5 4.76 16.12 19.67
CA ASP A 5 3.59 16.31 20.53
C ASP A 5 2.40 16.80 19.67
N LEU A 6 1.30 16.03 19.63
CA LEU A 6 0.04 16.41 18.97
C LEU A 6 -0.41 17.83 19.34
N GLY A 7 -0.13 18.24 20.57
CA GLY A 7 -0.37 19.59 21.07
C GLY A 7 0.41 20.68 20.32
N LEU A 8 1.67 20.44 19.96
CA LEU A 8 2.49 21.39 19.22
C LEU A 8 2.03 21.53 17.77
N VAL A 9 1.68 20.42 17.11
CA VAL A 9 1.20 20.44 15.72
C VAL A 9 -0.11 21.22 15.61
N ILE A 10 -1.07 20.97 16.50
CA ILE A 10 -2.35 21.69 16.49
C ILE A 10 -2.16 23.18 16.80
N ASP A 11 -1.21 23.55 17.67
CA ASP A 11 -0.89 24.95 17.96
C ASP A 11 -0.19 25.63 16.78
N GLY A 12 0.70 24.93 16.07
CA GLY A 12 1.31 25.41 14.84
C GLY A 12 0.27 25.74 13.77
N ILE A 13 -0.66 24.82 13.50
CA ILE A 13 -1.75 25.02 12.54
C ILE A 13 -2.66 26.18 12.97
N ARG A 14 -3.01 26.26 14.27
CA ARG A 14 -3.80 27.37 14.83
C ARG A 14 -3.14 28.73 14.57
N ARG A 15 -1.84 28.84 14.85
CA ARG A 15 -1.06 30.07 14.63
C ARG A 15 -1.05 30.46 13.15
N ASN A 16 -0.83 29.50 12.26
CA ASN A 16 -0.83 29.74 10.82
C ASN A 16 -2.20 30.25 10.31
N ARG A 17 -3.30 29.87 10.96
CA ARG A 17 -4.66 30.34 10.65
C ARG A 17 -5.05 31.61 11.42
N ASN A 18 -4.12 32.25 12.14
CA ASN A 18 -4.36 33.46 12.95
C ASN A 18 -5.52 33.30 13.95
N MET A 19 -5.78 32.09 14.45
CA MET A 19 -6.89 31.80 15.36
C MET A 19 -6.44 31.95 16.81
N THR A 20 -7.24 32.60 17.66
CA THR A 20 -6.92 32.70 19.10
C THR A 20 -7.17 31.37 19.82
N ILE A 21 -6.50 31.15 20.95
CA ILE A 21 -6.74 29.96 21.79
C ILE A 21 -8.21 29.92 22.23
N SER A 22 -8.76 31.07 22.63
CA SER A 22 -10.16 31.15 23.06
C SER A 22 -11.11 30.73 21.95
N ALA A 23 -10.93 31.23 20.73
CA ALA A 23 -11.78 30.89 19.58
C ALA A 23 -11.70 29.41 19.21
N LEU A 24 -10.49 28.83 19.27
CA LEU A 24 -10.30 27.41 19.01
C LEU A 24 -10.97 26.53 20.07
N CYS A 25 -10.87 26.91 21.35
CA CYS A 25 -11.27 26.06 22.47
C CYS A 25 -12.74 26.23 22.88
N GLU A 26 -13.41 27.29 22.42
CA GLU A 26 -14.77 27.64 22.83
C GLU A 26 -15.76 26.47 22.65
N GLY A 27 -16.39 26.10 23.77
CA GLY A 27 -17.35 24.99 23.85
C GLY A 27 -16.73 23.59 23.76
N ILE A 28 -15.40 23.48 23.78
CA ILE A 28 -14.68 22.20 23.62
C ILE A 28 -13.84 21.89 24.86
N ILE A 29 -12.90 22.76 25.21
CA ILE A 29 -12.04 22.65 26.41
C ILE A 29 -11.73 24.03 26.97
N SER A 30 -11.22 24.11 28.20
CA SER A 30 -10.75 25.39 28.74
C SER A 30 -9.41 25.80 28.09
N PRO A 31 -9.12 27.12 27.96
CA PRO A 31 -7.82 27.60 27.46
C PRO A 31 -6.63 27.07 28.27
N SER A 32 -6.77 26.89 29.59
CA SER A 32 -5.71 26.33 30.43
C SER A 32 -5.48 24.85 30.14
N THR A 33 -6.54 24.07 29.92
CA THR A 33 -6.42 22.67 29.46
C THR A 33 -5.69 22.61 28.13
N TYR A 34 -6.02 23.50 27.18
CA TYR A 34 -5.33 23.58 25.90
C TYR A 34 -3.83 23.90 26.06
N SER A 35 -3.46 24.92 26.84
CA SER A 35 -2.04 25.24 27.06
C SER A 35 -1.25 24.11 27.71
N ARG A 36 -1.87 23.34 28.63
CA ARG A 36 -1.24 22.13 29.18
C ARG A 36 -1.10 21.02 28.14
N PHE A 37 -2.06 20.89 27.23
CA PHE A 37 -2.01 19.92 26.14
C PHE A 37 -0.90 20.27 25.15
N VAL A 38 -0.83 21.53 24.70
CA VAL A 38 0.24 22.02 23.81
C VAL A 38 1.64 21.86 24.39
N SER A 39 1.76 21.86 25.72
CA SER A 39 3.03 21.69 26.42
C SER A 39 3.32 20.25 26.86
N GLY A 40 2.54 19.26 26.39
CA GLY A 40 2.73 17.85 26.71
C GLY A 40 2.43 17.46 28.15
N LYS A 41 1.84 18.36 28.94
CA LYS A 41 1.55 18.15 30.37
C LYS A 41 0.26 17.38 30.62
N THR A 42 -0.61 17.27 29.62
CA THR A 42 -1.86 16.50 29.70
C THR A 42 -2.21 15.98 28.32
N MET A 43 -2.84 14.82 28.25
CA MET A 43 -3.60 14.40 27.07
C MET A 43 -5.02 14.97 27.14
N ILE A 44 -5.68 15.08 25.99
CA ILE A 44 -7.10 15.42 25.89
C ILE A 44 -7.89 14.26 25.30
N ALA A 45 -9.20 14.22 25.55
CA ALA A 45 -10.07 13.20 25.00
C ALA A 45 -10.12 13.27 23.46
N ALA A 46 -10.24 12.11 22.79
CA ALA A 46 -10.27 12.02 21.34
C ALA A 46 -11.41 12.87 20.71
N ASP A 47 -12.61 12.87 21.30
CA ASP A 47 -13.73 13.70 20.85
C ASP A 47 -13.40 15.19 20.92
N SER A 48 -12.81 15.66 22.03
CA SER A 48 -12.35 17.05 22.16
C SER A 48 -11.28 17.37 21.12
N PHE A 49 -10.30 16.49 20.93
CA PHE A 49 -9.26 16.66 19.93
C PHE A 49 -9.82 16.78 18.51
N MET A 50 -10.72 15.88 18.12
CA MET A 50 -11.39 15.92 16.81
C MET A 50 -12.18 17.22 16.62
N LYS A 51 -12.88 17.70 17.65
CA LYS A 51 -13.58 18.98 17.61
C LYS A 51 -12.62 20.15 17.39
N LEU A 52 -11.43 20.14 18.01
CA LEU A 52 -10.40 21.17 17.77
C LEU A 52 -9.88 21.11 16.32
N VAL A 53 -9.60 19.92 15.80
CA VAL A 53 -9.17 19.71 14.40
C VAL A 53 -10.23 20.25 13.42
N PHE A 54 -11.50 19.92 13.62
CA PHE A 54 -12.57 20.43 12.76
C PHE A 54 -12.79 21.94 12.91
N ARG A 55 -12.63 22.50 14.12
CA ARG A 55 -12.68 23.95 14.35
C ARG A 55 -11.58 24.68 13.60
N LEU A 56 -10.44 24.04 13.38
CA LEU A 56 -9.40 24.59 12.54
C LEU A 56 -9.80 24.65 11.07
N HIS A 57 -10.91 24.05 10.62
CA HIS A 57 -11.31 23.89 9.21
C HIS A 57 -10.37 22.96 8.42
N MET A 58 -10.07 21.81 9.01
CA MET A 58 -9.36 20.72 8.33
C MET A 58 -10.03 19.39 8.66
N THR A 59 -9.87 18.42 7.77
CA THR A 59 -10.22 17.04 8.07
C THR A 59 -9.15 16.43 8.98
N PHE A 60 -9.49 15.35 9.67
CA PHE A 60 -8.50 14.62 10.44
C PHE A 60 -7.39 14.03 9.56
N ALA A 61 -7.71 13.59 8.34
CA ALA A 61 -6.71 13.12 7.39
C ALA A 61 -5.68 14.21 7.03
N MET A 62 -6.11 15.45 6.83
CA MET A 62 -5.21 16.58 6.58
C MET A 62 -4.34 16.89 7.81
N PHE A 63 -4.93 16.88 9.02
CA PHE A 63 -4.14 17.05 10.24
C PHE A 63 -3.03 16.00 10.35
N LEU A 64 -3.37 14.74 10.05
CA LEU A 64 -2.41 13.64 10.10
C LEU A 64 -1.31 13.76 9.04
N GLN A 65 -1.51 14.49 7.95
CA GLN A 65 -0.45 14.79 6.98
C GLN A 65 0.56 15.79 7.55
N ASP A 66 0.09 16.75 8.34
CA ASP A 66 0.92 17.75 9.01
C ASP A 66 1.60 17.18 10.29
N TYR A 67 1.05 16.11 10.86
CA TYR A 67 1.67 15.37 11.95
C TYR A 67 2.79 14.48 11.40
N GLN A 68 4.03 14.95 11.56
CA GLN A 68 5.24 14.23 11.13
C GLN A 68 5.19 12.76 11.58
N ASP A 69 5.67 11.89 10.70
CA ASP A 69 5.71 10.43 10.82
C ASP A 69 4.40 9.64 10.74
N PHE A 70 3.21 10.26 10.75
CA PHE A 70 1.96 9.47 10.66
C PHE A 70 1.89 8.62 9.38
N PHE A 71 2.27 9.22 8.25
CA PHE A 71 2.29 8.54 6.96
C PHE A 71 3.64 7.89 6.63
N ARG A 72 4.62 7.87 7.54
CA ARG A 72 5.99 7.36 7.27
C ARG A 72 5.96 5.96 6.66
N ILE A 73 5.28 5.03 7.32
CA ILE A 73 5.24 3.63 6.87
C ILE A 73 4.52 3.51 5.52
N LYS A 74 3.39 4.22 5.33
CA LYS A 74 2.67 4.22 4.05
C LYS A 74 3.52 4.83 2.92
N HIS A 75 4.24 5.91 3.21
CA HIS A 75 5.19 6.54 2.30
C HIS A 75 6.31 5.58 1.92
N HIS A 76 6.94 4.91 2.90
CA HIS A 76 7.99 3.94 2.63
C HIS A 76 7.48 2.74 1.83
N TYR A 77 6.26 2.25 2.08
CA TYR A 77 5.64 1.23 1.21
C TYR A 77 5.45 1.72 -0.24
N ALA A 78 5.05 2.97 -0.44
CA ALA A 78 4.98 3.57 -1.76
C ALA A 78 6.36 3.66 -2.43
N MET A 79 7.41 4.00 -1.67
CA MET A 79 8.81 3.95 -2.14
C MET A 79 9.23 2.53 -2.53
N LEU A 80 8.88 1.50 -1.75
CA LEU A 80 9.15 0.10 -2.12
C LEU A 80 8.43 -0.31 -3.41
N ASN A 81 7.18 0.14 -3.62
CA ASN A 81 6.45 -0.15 -4.85
C ASN A 81 7.09 0.51 -6.07
N HIS A 82 7.52 1.76 -5.92
CA HIS A 82 8.27 2.48 -6.94
C HIS A 82 9.58 1.73 -7.24
N ALA A 83 10.37 1.43 -6.20
CA ALA A 83 11.64 0.74 -6.33
C ALA A 83 11.50 -0.62 -7.02
N LYS A 84 10.47 -1.40 -6.65
CA LYS A 84 10.15 -2.66 -7.32
C LYS A 84 9.85 -2.46 -8.81
N GLY A 85 9.04 -1.46 -9.17
CA GLY A 85 8.66 -1.20 -10.55
C GLY A 85 9.83 -0.79 -11.44
N TYR A 86 10.84 -0.13 -10.87
CA TYR A 86 12.04 0.32 -11.59
C TYR A 86 13.29 -0.53 -11.30
N HIS A 87 13.15 -1.65 -10.60
CA HIS A 87 14.27 -2.50 -10.17
C HIS A 87 15.38 -1.73 -9.40
N ASP A 88 15.00 -0.70 -8.64
CA ASP A 88 15.92 0.11 -7.83
C ASP A 88 16.26 -0.60 -6.51
N LEU A 89 17.17 -1.58 -6.60
CA LEU A 89 17.63 -2.34 -5.44
C LEU A 89 18.31 -1.45 -4.39
N ALA A 90 19.01 -0.38 -4.80
CA ALA A 90 19.73 0.50 -3.90
C ALA A 90 18.77 1.22 -2.93
N LEU A 91 17.65 1.73 -3.44
CA LEU A 91 16.63 2.35 -2.61
C LEU A 91 16.00 1.37 -1.61
N VAL A 92 15.74 0.12 -2.03
CA VAL A 92 15.23 -0.92 -1.12
C VAL A 92 16.25 -1.23 -0.02
N GLN A 93 17.53 -1.40 -0.38
CA GLN A 93 18.60 -1.69 0.57
C GLN A 93 18.83 -0.54 1.56
N GLN A 94 18.71 0.71 1.11
CA GLN A 94 18.77 1.87 1.99
C GLN A 94 17.64 1.82 3.04
N LEU A 95 16.39 1.59 2.61
CA LEU A 95 15.26 1.48 3.54
C LEU A 95 15.40 0.29 4.51
N VAL A 96 15.97 -0.82 4.06
CA VAL A 96 16.29 -1.96 4.93
C VAL A 96 17.33 -1.56 5.97
N ALA A 97 18.43 -0.92 5.56
CA ALA A 97 19.50 -0.49 6.48
C ALA A 97 18.99 0.51 7.52
N ASP A 98 18.16 1.47 7.10
CA ASP A 98 17.55 2.47 7.99
C ASP A 98 16.68 1.79 9.07
N TYR A 99 15.85 0.82 8.69
CA TYR A 99 15.02 0.08 9.65
C TYR A 99 15.82 -0.89 10.52
N GLN A 100 16.89 -1.48 10.00
CA GLN A 100 17.80 -2.30 10.80
C GLN A 100 18.51 -1.47 11.87
N ALA A 101 18.99 -0.27 11.53
CA ALA A 101 19.60 0.64 12.50
C ALA A 101 18.61 1.02 13.60
N ARG A 102 17.38 1.39 13.23
CA ARG A 102 16.30 1.68 14.19
C ARG A 102 15.97 0.49 15.09
N TYR A 103 15.99 -0.72 14.53
CA TYR A 103 15.79 -1.94 15.33
C TYR A 103 16.93 -2.18 16.31
N MET A 104 18.18 -1.99 15.88
CA MET A 104 19.36 -2.12 16.75
C MET A 104 19.32 -1.10 17.90
N ASP A 105 18.97 0.16 17.62
CA ASP A 105 18.81 1.20 18.64
C ASP A 105 17.70 0.85 19.64
N PHE A 106 16.58 0.29 19.15
CA PHE A 106 15.52 -0.23 19.99
C PHE A 106 16.00 -1.37 20.89
N GLN A 107 16.72 -2.35 20.36
CA GLN A 107 17.28 -3.45 21.15
C GLN A 107 18.28 -2.97 22.21
N ALA A 108 19.09 -1.96 21.88
CA ALA A 108 20.09 -1.40 22.79
C ALA A 108 19.45 -0.57 23.92
N SER A 109 18.29 0.04 23.71
CA SER A 109 17.60 0.85 24.73
C SER A 109 16.07 0.82 24.62
N PRO A 110 15.41 -0.33 24.94
CA PRO A 110 13.98 -0.52 24.69
C PRO A 110 13.05 0.45 25.44
N HIS A 111 13.53 1.05 26.54
CA HIS A 111 12.77 1.98 27.36
C HIS A 111 12.95 3.46 26.97
N LYS A 112 13.86 3.75 26.04
CA LYS A 112 14.15 5.13 25.59
C LYS A 112 13.61 5.43 24.20
N THR A 113 13.61 4.45 23.31
CA THR A 113 13.08 4.58 21.95
C THR A 113 11.62 4.13 21.93
N LYS A 114 10.69 5.08 21.79
CA LYS A 114 9.26 4.77 21.64
C LYS A 114 8.89 4.33 20.21
N ASP A 115 9.89 4.25 19.32
CA ASP A 115 9.65 4.30 17.87
C ASP A 115 9.66 2.95 17.16
N TRP A 116 9.83 1.84 17.88
CA TRP A 116 9.73 0.50 17.29
C TRP A 116 8.36 -0.13 17.57
N GLY A 117 7.48 -0.09 16.59
CA GLY A 117 6.18 -0.73 16.65
C GLY A 117 6.09 -1.99 15.78
N ILE A 118 4.97 -2.71 15.94
CA ILE A 118 4.62 -3.86 15.10
C ILE A 118 4.63 -3.54 13.60
N TYR A 119 4.32 -2.30 13.22
CA TYR A 119 4.34 -1.88 11.82
C TYR A 119 5.77 -1.66 11.30
N ASP A 120 6.72 -1.25 12.14
CA ASP A 120 8.13 -1.14 11.75
C ASP A 120 8.75 -2.52 11.56
N GLU A 121 8.43 -3.48 12.44
CA GLU A 121 8.82 -4.88 12.31
C GLU A 121 8.30 -5.49 11.01
N ARG A 122 7.00 -5.30 10.71
CA ARG A 122 6.40 -5.76 9.46
C ARG A 122 7.03 -5.11 8.24
N PHE A 123 7.29 -3.79 8.29
CA PHE A 123 7.94 -3.10 7.19
C PHE A 123 9.33 -3.67 6.93
N LEU A 124 10.16 -3.82 7.98
CA LEU A 124 11.50 -4.39 7.86
C LEU A 124 11.49 -5.80 7.28
N MET A 125 10.57 -6.65 7.74
CA MET A 125 10.40 -8.01 7.23
C MET A 125 10.07 -8.01 5.73
N VAL A 126 9.13 -7.15 5.30
CA VAL A 126 8.69 -7.07 3.90
C VAL A 126 9.77 -6.46 3.00
N SER A 127 10.44 -5.39 3.45
CA SER A 127 11.51 -4.74 2.68
C SER A 127 12.71 -5.67 2.52
N THR A 128 13.06 -6.44 3.56
CA THR A 128 14.12 -7.46 3.51
C THR A 128 13.76 -8.55 2.50
N ALA A 129 12.55 -9.09 2.56
CA ALA A 129 12.11 -10.11 1.61
C ALA A 129 12.12 -9.57 0.17
N LEU A 130 11.65 -8.34 -0.06
CA LEU A 130 11.68 -7.72 -1.38
C LEU A 130 13.12 -7.52 -1.88
N ALA A 131 14.02 -7.03 -1.02
CA ALA A 131 15.44 -6.86 -1.36
C ALA A 131 16.05 -8.18 -1.82
N SER A 132 15.82 -9.26 -1.07
CA SER A 132 16.31 -10.60 -1.42
C SER A 132 15.76 -11.13 -2.75
N GLN A 133 14.51 -10.80 -3.10
CA GLN A 133 13.96 -11.17 -4.42
C GLN A 133 14.61 -10.37 -5.55
N LEU A 134 14.78 -9.06 -5.37
CA LEU A 134 15.36 -8.18 -6.38
C LEU A 134 16.86 -8.41 -6.59
N SER A 135 17.59 -8.83 -5.55
CA SER A 135 19.01 -9.16 -5.62
C SER A 135 19.29 -10.61 -5.99
N GLU A 136 18.25 -11.42 -6.22
CA GLU A 136 18.34 -12.87 -6.44
C GLU A 136 19.13 -13.62 -5.34
N ASP A 137 18.98 -13.19 -4.08
CA ASP A 137 19.68 -13.76 -2.94
C ASP A 137 19.46 -15.30 -2.82
N PRO A 138 20.48 -16.10 -2.44
CA PRO A 138 20.32 -17.55 -2.25
C PRO A 138 19.24 -17.94 -1.24
N HIS A 139 18.99 -17.10 -0.23
CA HIS A 139 18.01 -17.28 0.82
C HIS A 139 16.68 -16.58 0.53
N ARG A 140 16.46 -16.08 -0.70
CA ARG A 140 15.25 -15.33 -1.06
C ARG A 140 13.94 -16.06 -0.73
N GLN A 141 13.89 -17.39 -0.91
CA GLN A 141 12.70 -18.17 -0.57
C GLN A 141 12.47 -18.23 0.94
N GLN A 142 13.53 -18.41 1.72
CA GLN A 142 13.43 -18.39 3.18
C GLN A 142 12.91 -17.02 3.69
N GLN A 143 13.39 -15.91 3.12
CA GLN A 143 12.89 -14.58 3.50
C GLN A 143 11.43 -14.38 3.12
N LEU A 144 11.00 -14.93 1.98
CA LEU A 144 9.61 -14.90 1.56
C LEU A 144 8.72 -15.74 2.49
N GLU A 145 9.16 -16.93 2.89
CA GLU A 145 8.45 -17.82 3.83
C GLU A 145 8.23 -17.15 5.19
N VAL A 146 9.22 -16.42 5.71
CA VAL A 146 9.07 -15.65 6.97
C VAL A 146 7.88 -14.68 6.90
N VAL A 147 7.73 -13.96 5.79
CA VAL A 147 6.59 -13.06 5.58
C VAL A 147 5.28 -13.84 5.49
N GLN A 148 5.26 -14.92 4.71
CA GLN A 148 4.06 -15.73 4.52
C GLN A 148 3.55 -16.30 5.84
N ASP A 149 4.43 -16.84 6.67
CA ASP A 149 4.07 -17.45 7.94
C ASP A 149 3.55 -16.44 8.94
N HIS A 150 4.08 -15.21 8.93
CA HIS A 150 3.50 -14.10 9.69
C HIS A 150 2.08 -13.77 9.23
N ILE A 151 1.87 -13.58 7.92
CA ILE A 151 0.55 -13.18 7.39
C ILE A 151 -0.51 -14.28 7.63
N LYS A 152 -0.15 -15.56 7.51
CA LYS A 152 -1.05 -16.70 7.77
C LYS A 152 -1.61 -16.69 9.21
N GLN A 153 -0.86 -16.16 10.17
CA GLN A 153 -1.29 -16.08 11.57
C GLN A 153 -2.31 -14.97 11.82
N TYR A 154 -2.40 -13.97 10.94
CA TYR A 154 -3.28 -12.83 11.15
C TYR A 154 -4.76 -13.22 11.11
N LYS A 155 -5.54 -12.56 11.97
CA LYS A 155 -6.99 -12.74 12.01
C LYS A 155 -7.68 -11.96 10.91
N ALA A 156 -7.19 -10.76 10.61
CA ALA A 156 -7.61 -9.85 9.55
C ALA A 156 -6.38 -9.08 9.05
N LEU A 157 -6.44 -8.53 7.85
CA LEU A 157 -5.35 -7.74 7.23
C LEU A 157 -5.69 -6.26 7.22
N SER A 158 -4.68 -5.45 7.51
CA SER A 158 -4.71 -3.99 7.32
C SER A 158 -4.29 -3.61 5.89
N ASP A 159 -4.48 -2.34 5.52
CA ASP A 159 -4.02 -1.81 4.22
C ASP A 159 -2.53 -2.08 3.97
N ASN A 160 -1.68 -1.91 4.99
CA ASN A 160 -0.25 -2.19 4.91
C ASN A 160 0.05 -3.67 4.61
N ASP A 161 -0.78 -4.59 5.12
CA ASP A 161 -0.61 -6.01 4.85
C ASP A 161 -1.00 -6.35 3.40
N PHE A 162 -2.05 -5.70 2.84
CA PHE A 162 -2.35 -5.80 1.41
C PHE A 162 -1.27 -5.18 0.54
N PHE A 163 -0.67 -4.08 1.00
CA PHE A 163 0.46 -3.47 0.33
C PHE A 163 1.68 -4.42 0.30
N ALA A 164 1.97 -5.09 1.41
CA ALA A 164 3.00 -6.12 1.47
C ALA A 164 2.72 -7.27 0.48
N LEU A 165 1.47 -7.71 0.38
CA LEU A 165 1.05 -8.71 -0.60
C LEU A 165 1.21 -8.21 -2.04
N LYS A 166 0.85 -6.96 -2.34
CA LYS A 166 1.08 -6.35 -3.66
C LYS A 166 2.55 -6.40 -4.07
N LEU A 167 3.47 -6.22 -3.12
CA LEU A 167 4.91 -6.28 -3.37
C LEU A 167 5.40 -7.72 -3.58
N LEU A 168 4.95 -8.67 -2.77
CA LEU A 168 5.57 -9.99 -2.66
C LEU A 168 4.82 -11.13 -3.36
N LEU A 169 3.52 -11.00 -3.63
CA LEU A 169 2.73 -12.02 -4.34
C LEU A 169 3.34 -12.45 -5.68
N PRO A 170 3.93 -11.57 -6.52
CA PRO A 170 4.56 -12.00 -7.77
C PRO A 170 5.57 -13.14 -7.58
N TYR A 171 6.31 -13.13 -6.46
CA TYR A 171 7.36 -14.10 -6.16
C TYR A 171 6.86 -15.38 -5.47
N MET A 172 5.58 -15.44 -5.07
CA MET A 172 5.00 -16.61 -4.42
C MET A 172 4.51 -17.64 -5.45
N THR A 173 4.61 -18.92 -5.10
CA THR A 173 3.91 -19.98 -5.84
C THR A 173 2.39 -19.77 -5.72
N LEU A 174 1.60 -20.32 -6.65
CA LEU A 174 0.14 -20.24 -6.56
C LEU A 174 -0.40 -20.85 -5.25
N ALA A 175 0.20 -21.96 -4.79
CA ALA A 175 -0.20 -22.62 -3.56
C ALA A 175 0.03 -21.72 -2.33
N ASP A 176 1.20 -21.08 -2.24
CA ASP A 176 1.52 -20.18 -1.14
C ASP A 176 0.66 -18.92 -1.17
N ALA A 177 0.50 -18.34 -2.36
CA ALA A 177 -0.36 -17.18 -2.57
C ALA A 177 -1.79 -17.46 -2.08
N GLU A 178 -2.37 -18.61 -2.47
CA GLU A 178 -3.70 -19.03 -2.00
C GLU A 178 -3.75 -19.22 -0.47
N ALA A 179 -2.74 -19.85 0.12
CA ALA A 179 -2.68 -20.08 1.56
C ALA A 179 -2.69 -18.76 2.35
N VAL A 180 -2.01 -17.74 1.84
CA VAL A 180 -1.89 -16.42 2.49
C VAL A 180 -3.14 -15.57 2.29
N VAL A 181 -3.74 -15.54 1.10
CA VAL A 181 -4.85 -14.62 0.79
C VAL A 181 -6.24 -15.16 1.12
N LYS A 182 -6.45 -16.49 1.16
CA LYS A 182 -7.78 -17.11 1.23
C LYS A 182 -8.60 -16.68 2.45
N LYS A 183 -8.00 -16.69 3.64
CA LYS A 183 -8.69 -16.35 4.88
C LYS A 183 -9.00 -14.84 4.97
N PRO A 184 -8.04 -13.94 4.72
CA PRO A 184 -8.30 -12.51 4.67
C PRO A 184 -9.36 -12.08 3.64
N LEU A 185 -9.29 -12.61 2.41
CA LEU A 185 -10.21 -12.21 1.34
C LEU A 185 -11.66 -12.57 1.66
N LYS A 186 -11.89 -13.73 2.28
CA LYS A 186 -13.23 -14.15 2.71
C LYS A 186 -13.87 -13.16 3.69
N GLN A 187 -13.08 -12.48 4.52
CA GLN A 187 -13.61 -11.55 5.52
C GLN A 187 -13.94 -10.18 4.92
N LEU A 188 -13.25 -9.77 3.86
CA LEU A 188 -13.42 -8.46 3.24
C LEU A 188 -14.60 -8.35 2.29
N THR A 189 -14.90 -9.43 1.57
CA THR A 189 -16.11 -9.52 0.73
C THR A 189 -17.39 -9.26 1.53
N ASP A 190 -17.36 -9.54 2.83
CA ASP A 190 -18.52 -9.39 3.72
C ASP A 190 -18.67 -7.95 4.27
N LEU A 191 -17.60 -7.14 4.26
CA LEU A 191 -17.55 -5.85 4.97
C LEU A 191 -17.71 -4.61 4.08
N LYS A 192 -17.53 -4.71 2.74
CA LYS A 192 -17.64 -3.59 1.78
C LYS A 192 -16.86 -2.31 2.20
N GLU A 193 -15.66 -2.47 2.74
CA GLU A 193 -14.85 -1.33 3.22
C GLU A 193 -14.15 -0.61 2.06
N THR A 194 -14.47 0.67 1.84
CA THR A 194 -13.89 1.51 0.78
C THR A 194 -12.40 1.83 1.01
N ALA A 195 -11.93 1.84 2.26
CA ALA A 195 -10.57 2.22 2.61
C ALA A 195 -9.49 1.22 2.16
N LEU A 196 -9.87 0.00 1.76
CA LEU A 196 -8.95 -1.08 1.37
C LEU A 196 -8.99 -1.39 -0.13
N ALA A 197 -9.81 -0.65 -0.91
CA ALA A 197 -10.16 -1.00 -2.28
C ALA A 197 -8.94 -1.15 -3.20
N GLU A 198 -7.97 -0.26 -3.10
CA GLU A 198 -6.83 -0.19 -4.04
C GLU A 198 -5.87 -1.37 -3.91
N ASN A 199 -5.35 -1.64 -2.71
CA ASN A 199 -4.41 -2.75 -2.51
C ASN A 199 -5.12 -4.10 -2.63
N LEU A 200 -6.40 -4.18 -2.23
CA LEU A 200 -7.23 -5.36 -2.46
C LEU A 200 -7.41 -5.64 -3.96
N PHE A 201 -7.64 -4.62 -4.78
CA PHE A 201 -7.75 -4.73 -6.23
C PHE A 201 -6.48 -5.35 -6.83
N TYR A 202 -5.30 -4.88 -6.45
CA TYR A 202 -4.04 -5.46 -6.91
C TYR A 202 -3.85 -6.92 -6.49
N VAL A 203 -4.18 -7.26 -5.24
CA VAL A 203 -4.12 -8.64 -4.76
C VAL A 203 -5.06 -9.54 -5.56
N CYS A 204 -6.30 -9.12 -5.79
CA CYS A 204 -7.26 -9.87 -6.61
C CYS A 204 -6.78 -10.03 -8.06
N GLY A 205 -6.18 -8.97 -8.62
CA GLY A 205 -5.62 -8.97 -9.97
C GLY A 205 -4.48 -9.96 -10.15
N MET A 206 -3.55 -9.99 -9.20
CA MET A 206 -2.45 -10.96 -9.19
C MET A 206 -2.96 -12.40 -9.03
N MET A 207 -3.94 -12.62 -8.14
CA MET A 207 -4.54 -13.94 -7.96
C MET A 207 -5.31 -14.39 -9.20
N TYR A 208 -5.97 -13.46 -9.89
CA TYR A 208 -6.63 -13.73 -11.16
C TYR A 208 -5.63 -14.22 -12.22
N ILE A 209 -4.54 -13.48 -12.44
CA ILE A 209 -3.48 -13.82 -13.40
C ILE A 209 -2.87 -15.19 -13.05
N LYS A 210 -2.43 -15.41 -11.81
CA LYS A 210 -1.81 -16.69 -11.40
C LYS A 210 -2.75 -17.89 -11.60
N ASN A 211 -4.05 -17.71 -11.33
CA ASN A 211 -5.03 -18.78 -11.56
C ASN A 211 -5.29 -19.03 -13.05
N LEU A 212 -5.28 -18.00 -13.90
CA LEU A 212 -5.34 -18.19 -15.35
C LEU A 212 -4.11 -18.94 -15.86
N ALA A 213 -2.91 -18.54 -15.44
CA ALA A 213 -1.64 -19.17 -15.82
C ALA A 213 -1.61 -20.66 -15.45
N ALA A 214 -2.15 -21.02 -14.28
CA ALA A 214 -2.28 -22.40 -13.83
C ALA A 214 -3.49 -23.16 -14.41
N GLY A 215 -4.24 -22.57 -15.35
CA GLY A 215 -5.42 -23.20 -15.96
C GLY A 215 -6.64 -23.35 -15.03
N GLN A 216 -6.62 -22.74 -13.84
CA GLN A 216 -7.68 -22.83 -12.82
C GLN A 216 -8.84 -21.85 -13.12
N ARG A 217 -9.51 -22.04 -14.25
CA ARG A 217 -10.53 -21.12 -14.81
C ARG A 217 -11.63 -20.72 -13.82
N LYS A 218 -12.14 -21.66 -13.01
CA LYS A 218 -13.20 -21.37 -12.02
C LYS A 218 -12.72 -20.40 -10.93
N LYS A 219 -11.50 -20.58 -10.42
CA LYS A 219 -10.92 -19.69 -9.42
C LYS A 219 -10.54 -18.34 -10.03
N ALA A 220 -10.00 -18.35 -11.25
CA ALA A 220 -9.75 -17.11 -12.00
C ALA A 220 -11.03 -16.28 -12.16
N ALA A 221 -12.14 -16.89 -12.59
CA ALA A 221 -13.43 -16.20 -12.70
C ALA A 221 -13.93 -15.63 -11.36
N HIS A 222 -13.68 -16.34 -10.25
CA HIS A 222 -14.01 -15.82 -8.91
C HIS A 222 -13.24 -14.54 -8.58
N TYR A 223 -11.91 -14.52 -8.78
CA TYR A 223 -11.10 -13.32 -8.55
C TYR A 223 -11.44 -12.17 -9.52
N TYR A 224 -11.76 -12.48 -10.77
CA TYR A 224 -12.21 -11.47 -11.73
C TYR A 224 -13.53 -10.81 -11.28
N LYS A 225 -14.49 -11.60 -10.81
CA LYS A 225 -15.74 -11.06 -10.24
C LYS A 225 -15.45 -10.13 -9.06
N MET A 226 -14.50 -10.47 -8.19
CA MET A 226 -14.09 -9.58 -7.10
C MET A 226 -13.53 -8.24 -7.62
N LEU A 227 -12.73 -8.26 -8.70
CA LEU A 227 -12.24 -7.02 -9.33
C LEU A 227 -13.38 -6.11 -9.81
N GLU A 228 -14.49 -6.68 -10.29
CA GLU A 228 -15.65 -5.92 -10.75
C GLU A 228 -16.47 -5.33 -9.58
N GLU A 229 -16.44 -5.97 -8.41
CA GLU A 229 -17.17 -5.54 -7.22
C GLU A 229 -16.42 -4.49 -6.40
N ILE A 230 -15.10 -4.37 -6.56
CA ILE A 230 -14.28 -3.39 -5.86
C ILE A 230 -14.53 -1.99 -6.43
N TYR A 231 -14.98 -1.07 -5.58
CA TYR A 231 -15.16 0.33 -5.94
C TYR A 231 -13.81 1.07 -5.96
N LEU A 232 -13.36 1.45 -7.15
CA LEU A 232 -12.24 2.38 -7.35
C LEU A 232 -12.79 3.75 -7.78
N ASP A 233 -12.05 4.82 -7.52
CA ASP A 233 -12.46 6.17 -7.94
C ASP A 233 -12.63 6.23 -9.46
N PRO A 234 -13.86 6.42 -9.98
CA PRO A 234 -14.12 6.46 -11.41
C PRO A 234 -13.67 7.76 -12.08
N LEU A 235 -13.08 8.71 -11.35
CA LEU A 235 -12.46 9.90 -11.94
C LEU A 235 -10.94 9.72 -12.12
N ASP A 236 -10.33 8.77 -11.41
CA ASP A 236 -8.91 8.47 -11.53
C ASP A 236 -8.62 7.71 -12.83
N LEU A 237 -7.76 8.30 -13.67
CA LEU A 237 -7.37 7.70 -14.94
C LEU A 237 -6.56 6.41 -14.74
N GLY A 238 -5.68 6.36 -13.74
CA GLY A 238 -4.86 5.19 -13.43
C GLY A 238 -5.72 3.97 -13.07
N TRP A 239 -6.78 4.17 -12.29
CA TRP A 239 -7.73 3.09 -11.95
C TRP A 239 -8.51 2.60 -13.16
N LYS A 240 -8.99 3.52 -14.02
CA LYS A 240 -9.66 3.14 -15.28
C LYS A 240 -8.78 2.26 -16.16
N LEU A 241 -7.53 2.67 -16.36
CA LEU A 241 -6.60 1.94 -17.22
C LEU A 241 -6.24 0.57 -16.63
N SER A 242 -6.04 0.50 -15.31
CA SER A 242 -5.79 -0.76 -14.60
C SER A 242 -6.98 -1.72 -14.73
N GLN A 243 -8.21 -1.21 -14.61
CA GLN A 243 -9.42 -2.02 -14.79
C GLN A 243 -9.57 -2.50 -16.24
N GLN A 244 -9.33 -1.63 -17.22
CA GLN A 244 -9.33 -2.00 -18.63
C GLN A 244 -8.33 -3.11 -18.95
N PHE A 245 -7.16 -3.12 -18.31
CA PHE A 245 -6.19 -4.20 -18.51
C PHE A 245 -6.78 -5.57 -18.14
N TYR A 246 -7.34 -5.71 -16.92
CA TYR A 246 -7.94 -6.97 -16.48
C TYR A 246 -9.19 -7.34 -17.29
N GLN A 247 -10.00 -6.36 -17.69
CA GLN A 247 -11.15 -6.58 -18.58
C GLN A 247 -10.71 -7.16 -19.94
N ASN A 248 -9.63 -6.66 -20.52
CA ASN A 248 -9.13 -7.17 -21.79
C ASN A 248 -8.49 -8.57 -21.63
N ILE A 249 -7.79 -8.84 -20.53
CA ILE A 249 -7.35 -10.22 -20.22
C ILE A 249 -8.56 -11.16 -20.14
N HIS A 250 -9.64 -10.74 -19.47
CA HIS A 250 -10.85 -11.54 -19.37
C HIS A 250 -11.52 -11.76 -20.72
N LEU A 251 -11.62 -10.71 -21.53
CA LEU A 251 -12.18 -10.74 -22.88
C LEU A 251 -11.43 -11.75 -23.76
N TYR A 252 -10.09 -11.79 -23.67
CA TYR A 252 -9.25 -12.73 -24.42
C TYR A 252 -9.62 -14.19 -24.16
N PHE A 253 -9.89 -14.55 -22.91
CA PHE A 253 -10.19 -15.93 -22.53
C PHE A 253 -11.67 -16.32 -22.63
N THR A 254 -12.58 -15.37 -22.91
CA THR A 254 -14.04 -15.62 -22.81
C THR A 254 -14.84 -15.28 -24.05
N ALA A 255 -14.40 -14.35 -24.89
CA ALA A 255 -15.20 -13.93 -26.04
C ALA A 255 -14.38 -13.55 -27.28
N ASP A 256 -13.63 -12.44 -27.24
CA ASP A 256 -13.02 -11.84 -28.43
C ASP A 256 -11.51 -11.62 -28.23
N ALA A 257 -10.73 -12.62 -28.64
CA ALA A 257 -9.28 -12.63 -28.48
C ALA A 257 -8.57 -11.56 -29.31
N GLU A 258 -9.02 -11.32 -30.55
CA GLU A 258 -8.39 -10.34 -31.44
C GLU A 258 -8.57 -8.92 -30.92
N ARG A 259 -9.80 -8.57 -30.53
CA ARG A 259 -10.08 -7.27 -29.92
C ARG A 259 -9.32 -7.10 -28.61
N ALA A 260 -9.28 -8.11 -27.75
CA ALA A 260 -8.54 -8.05 -26.50
C ALA A 260 -7.05 -7.76 -26.72
N VAL A 261 -6.41 -8.45 -27.68
CA VAL A 261 -5.00 -8.23 -28.03
C VAL A 261 -4.77 -6.81 -28.54
N ASP A 262 -5.61 -6.30 -29.44
CA ASP A 262 -5.54 -4.91 -29.93
C ASP A 262 -5.60 -3.90 -28.78
N GLN A 263 -6.55 -4.08 -27.86
CA GLN A 263 -6.72 -3.16 -26.72
C GLN A 263 -5.57 -3.25 -25.72
N ILE A 264 -5.02 -4.44 -25.45
CA ILE A 264 -3.85 -4.61 -24.60
C ILE A 264 -2.63 -3.90 -25.20
N ASN A 265 -2.39 -4.07 -26.51
CA ASN A 265 -1.27 -3.40 -27.18
C ASN A 265 -1.43 -1.87 -27.17
N LYS A 266 -2.65 -1.35 -27.41
CA LYS A 266 -2.94 0.10 -27.30
C LYS A 266 -2.70 0.64 -25.90
N LEU A 267 -3.10 -0.11 -24.87
CA LEU A 267 -2.87 0.28 -23.49
C LEU A 267 -1.36 0.31 -23.15
N SER A 268 -0.61 -0.69 -23.62
CA SER A 268 0.84 -0.73 -23.45
C SER A 268 1.56 0.44 -24.13
N ALA A 269 1.15 0.78 -25.35
CA ALA A 269 1.66 1.95 -26.06
C ALA A 269 1.35 3.25 -25.32
N PHE A 270 0.12 3.40 -24.83
CA PHE A 270 -0.27 4.56 -24.04
C PHE A 270 0.57 4.73 -22.78
N TYR A 271 0.89 3.65 -22.05
CA TYR A 271 1.80 3.74 -20.91
C TYR A 271 3.22 4.15 -21.30
N SER A 272 3.73 3.67 -22.44
CA SER A 272 5.02 4.10 -22.98
C SER A 272 5.03 5.60 -23.31
N ASP A 273 3.97 6.11 -23.95
CA ASP A 273 3.82 7.53 -24.29
C ASP A 273 3.79 8.43 -23.05
N LEU A 274 3.29 7.92 -21.91
CA LEU A 274 3.28 8.61 -20.62
C LEU A 274 4.59 8.47 -19.83
N ASN A 275 5.63 7.85 -20.39
CA ASN A 275 6.87 7.50 -19.69
C ASN A 275 6.65 6.61 -18.45
N LEU A 276 5.63 5.75 -18.48
CA LEU A 276 5.31 4.78 -17.44
C LEU A 276 5.80 3.38 -17.83
N ALA A 277 7.10 3.26 -18.13
CA ALA A 277 7.73 2.04 -18.64
C ALA A 277 7.44 0.80 -17.78
N HIS A 278 7.42 0.94 -16.45
CA HIS A 278 7.13 -0.14 -15.52
C HIS A 278 5.72 -0.75 -15.71
N GLN A 279 4.73 0.05 -16.13
CA GLN A 279 3.38 -0.45 -16.42
C GLN A 279 3.35 -1.24 -17.73
N SER A 280 4.04 -0.73 -18.77
CA SER A 280 4.18 -1.45 -20.04
C SER A 280 4.92 -2.79 -19.85
N GLN A 281 5.97 -2.81 -19.03
CA GLN A 281 6.69 -4.04 -18.68
C GLN A 281 5.81 -5.03 -17.93
N PHE A 282 4.98 -4.56 -17.00
CA PHE A 282 4.02 -5.41 -16.30
C PHE A 282 3.00 -6.05 -17.25
N ILE A 283 2.50 -5.30 -18.24
CA ILE A 283 1.64 -5.84 -19.31
C ILE A 283 2.38 -6.93 -20.09
N ALA A 284 3.59 -6.65 -20.56
CA ALA A 284 4.37 -7.60 -21.34
C ALA A 284 4.66 -8.89 -20.56
N GLN A 285 5.06 -8.78 -19.28
CA GLN A 285 5.28 -9.95 -18.43
C GLN A 285 4.02 -10.78 -18.22
N THR A 286 2.89 -10.12 -17.97
CA THR A 286 1.59 -10.80 -17.81
C THR A 286 1.17 -11.50 -19.11
N CYS A 287 1.33 -10.86 -20.26
CA CYS A 287 1.00 -11.46 -21.55
C CYS A 287 1.86 -12.70 -21.83
N ARG A 288 3.16 -12.65 -21.51
CA ARG A 288 4.06 -13.82 -21.61
C ARG A 288 3.62 -14.95 -20.68
N GLU A 289 3.29 -14.65 -19.43
CA GLU A 289 2.82 -15.65 -18.44
C GLU A 289 1.51 -16.32 -18.90
N LEU A 290 0.63 -15.56 -19.56
CA LEU A 290 -0.68 -16.03 -20.01
C LEU A 290 -0.71 -16.55 -21.46
N ASN A 291 0.42 -16.52 -22.16
CA ASN A 291 0.51 -16.81 -23.60
C ASN A 291 -0.46 -15.97 -24.46
N ILE A 292 -0.59 -14.69 -24.14
CA ILE A 292 -1.34 -13.71 -24.93
C ILE A 292 -0.37 -13.05 -25.93
N PRO A 293 -0.68 -13.04 -27.25
CA PRO A 293 0.14 -12.31 -28.23
C PRO A 293 0.26 -10.84 -27.85
N HIS A 294 1.49 -10.33 -27.76
CA HIS A 294 1.77 -8.95 -27.36
C HIS A 294 2.95 -8.39 -28.17
N GLN A 295 2.82 -7.15 -28.62
CA GLN A 295 3.90 -6.45 -29.30
C GLN A 295 4.78 -5.78 -28.23
N GLU A 296 5.94 -6.38 -27.93
CA GLU A 296 6.91 -5.75 -27.05
C GLU A 296 7.43 -4.46 -27.71
N MET A 297 7.22 -3.33 -27.04
CA MET A 297 7.77 -2.05 -27.48
C MET A 297 9.22 -1.93 -27.01
N GLU A 298 10.14 -1.64 -27.92
CA GLU A 298 11.51 -1.30 -27.55
C GLU A 298 11.49 -0.04 -26.67
N LEU A 299 11.97 -0.18 -25.44
CA LEU A 299 12.17 0.96 -24.55
C LEU A 299 13.23 1.86 -25.19
N ILE A 300 12.82 3.06 -25.60
CA ILE A 300 13.76 4.12 -25.99
C ILE A 300 14.58 4.42 -24.74
N LYS A 301 15.87 4.07 -24.79
CA LYS A 301 16.86 4.29 -23.72
C LYS A 301 17.09 5.77 -23.45
#